data_AF-A0A8I1P0G6-F1
#
_entry.id   AF-A0A8I1P0G6-F1
#
_cell.length_a   1.000
_cell.length_b   1.000
_cell.length_c   1.000
_cell.angle_alpha   90.00
_cell.angle_beta   90.00
_cell.angle_gamma   90.00
#
_symmetry.space_group_name_H-M   'P 1'
#
loop_
_entity.id
_entity.type
_entity.pdbx_description
1 polymer ?
#
loop_
_entity_poly.entity_id
_entity_poly.type
_entity_poly.pdbx_seq_one_letter_code
_entity_poly.pdbx_strand_id
1 'polypeptide(L)'
;MAKKMTPAEASKPRGIAATDLKRVVKEINRHKEQASENAGLAGQSTKNAVEQYGLDRKALGVVVGLSKKEPAQQQATLRGVIDYADKLGMFDSIDMFDDLVPTLKRIVDRAEASEGKKAKADPVVSSLIGEPAGVH
;
A
#
# COMPACT_ATOMS: atom_id res chain seq x y z
N MET A 1 0.55 -18.06 -21.59
CA MET A 1 0.76 -18.80 -20.32
C MET A 1 1.54 -17.91 -19.37
N ALA A 2 1.08 -17.71 -18.13
CA ALA A 2 1.84 -16.93 -17.15
C ALA A 2 3.08 -17.74 -16.74
N LYS A 3 4.28 -17.20 -16.98
CA LYS A 3 5.54 -17.81 -16.56
C LYS A 3 5.46 -18.04 -15.04
N LYS A 4 5.56 -19.29 -14.58
CA LYS A 4 5.61 -19.60 -13.15
C LYS A 4 6.85 -18.93 -12.57
N MET A 5 6.64 -18.03 -11.62
CA MET A 5 7.72 -17.34 -10.92
C MET A 5 8.47 -18.35 -10.06
N THR A 6 9.78 -18.46 -10.24
CA THR A 6 10.63 -19.31 -9.41
C THR A 6 10.86 -18.66 -8.04
N PRO A 7 11.11 -19.43 -6.97
CA PRO A 7 11.44 -18.87 -5.66
C PRO A 7 12.59 -17.84 -5.74
N ALA A 8 13.64 -18.13 -6.52
CA ALA A 8 14.74 -17.21 -6.77
C ALA A 8 14.34 -15.92 -7.52
N GLU A 9 13.29 -15.96 -8.35
CA GLU A 9 12.74 -14.74 -8.96
C GLU A 9 11.88 -13.97 -7.95
N ALA A 10 11.21 -14.63 -7.01
CA ALA A 10 10.46 -14.00 -5.92
C ALA A 10 11.35 -13.22 -4.96
N SER A 11 12.56 -13.72 -4.69
CA SER A 11 13.52 -13.12 -3.77
C SER A 11 14.36 -11.97 -4.35
N LYS A 12 14.22 -11.60 -5.63
CA LYS A 12 14.98 -10.48 -6.21
C LYS A 12 14.47 -9.15 -5.65
N PRO A 13 15.35 -8.17 -5.34
CA PRO A 13 14.93 -6.83 -4.96
C PRO A 13 14.23 -6.17 -6.16
N ARG A 14 12.90 -6.18 -6.15
CA ARG A 14 12.06 -5.51 -7.14
C ARG A 14 11.45 -4.30 -6.44
N GLY A 15 11.70 -3.12 -6.99
CA GLY A 15 11.32 -1.89 -6.32
C GLY A 15 10.86 -0.85 -7.31
N ILE A 16 9.66 -0.35 -7.10
CA ILE A 16 9.16 0.88 -7.69
C ILE A 16 9.19 1.96 -6.60
N ALA A 17 9.62 3.18 -6.94
CA ALA A 17 9.55 4.28 -5.99
C ALA A 17 8.08 4.56 -5.62
N ALA A 18 7.83 4.98 -4.38
CA ALA A 18 6.45 5.21 -3.90
C ALA A 18 5.68 6.23 -4.75
N THR A 19 6.38 7.23 -5.30
CA THR A 19 5.84 8.23 -6.22
C THR A 19 5.38 7.61 -7.54
N ASP A 20 6.18 6.70 -8.09
CA ASP A 20 5.90 6.05 -9.36
C ASP A 20 4.78 5.02 -9.23
N LEU A 21 4.74 4.29 -8.10
CA LEU A 21 3.64 3.37 -7.83
C LEU A 21 2.29 4.10 -7.72
N LYS A 22 2.27 5.26 -7.04
CA LYS A 22 1.08 6.11 -6.97
C LYS A 22 0.64 6.57 -8.36
N ARG A 23 1.59 6.95 -9.23
CA ARG A 23 1.31 7.34 -10.63
C ARG A 23 0.71 6.17 -11.41
N VAL A 24 1.33 4.99 -11.36
CA VAL A 24 0.87 3.77 -12.04
C VAL A 24 -0.54 3.39 -11.60
N VAL A 25 -0.81 3.38 -10.29
CA VAL A 25 -2.14 3.08 -9.76
C VAL A 25 -3.19 4.07 -10.26
N LYS A 26 -2.85 5.37 -10.26
CA LYS A 26 -3.73 6.44 -10.76
C LYS A 26 -4.03 6.28 -12.26
N GLU A 27 -3.03 5.97 -13.07
CA GLU A 27 -3.17 5.77 -14.51
C GLU A 27 -4.03 4.54 -14.85
N ILE A 28 -3.78 3.41 -14.20
CA ILE A 28 -4.61 2.20 -14.38
C ILE A 28 -6.07 2.50 -14.01
N ASN A 29 -6.29 3.22 -12.91
CA ASN A 29 -7.63 3.58 -12.46
C ASN A 29 -8.36 4.49 -13.45
N ARG A 30 -7.65 5.48 -14.03
CA ARG A 30 -8.18 6.37 -15.07
C ARG A 30 -8.62 5.57 -16.30
N HIS A 31 -7.80 4.64 -16.79
CA HIS A 31 -8.17 3.80 -17.94
C HIS A 31 -9.35 2.87 -17.62
N LYS A 32 -9.48 2.42 -16.36
CA LYS A 32 -10.62 1.61 -15.90
C LYS A 32 -11.91 2.40 -15.73
N GLU A 33 -11.87 3.69 -15.44
CA GLU A 33 -13.07 4.53 -15.37
C GLU A 33 -13.64 4.85 -16.74
N GLN A 34 -12.77 4.92 -17.74
CA GLN A 34 -13.14 5.09 -19.15
C GLN A 34 -13.50 3.75 -19.84
N ALA A 35 -13.75 2.68 -19.07
CA ALA A 35 -13.68 1.29 -19.53
C ALA A 35 -14.80 0.81 -20.46
N SER A 36 -15.84 1.60 -20.74
CA SER A 36 -16.73 1.25 -21.87
C SER A 36 -16.01 1.35 -23.22
N GLU A 37 -14.91 2.12 -23.29
CA GLU A 37 -14.13 2.33 -24.52
C GLU A 37 -12.67 1.84 -24.38
N ASN A 38 -12.13 1.73 -23.16
CA ASN A 38 -10.68 1.57 -22.91
C ASN A 38 -10.26 0.35 -22.07
N ALA A 39 -11.09 -0.71 -21.97
CA ALA A 39 -10.75 -1.91 -21.20
C ALA A 39 -9.39 -2.54 -21.59
N GLY A 40 -9.03 -2.48 -22.88
CA GLY A 40 -7.73 -2.93 -23.39
C GLY A 40 -6.55 -2.13 -22.86
N LEU A 41 -6.69 -0.80 -22.73
CA LEU A 41 -5.64 0.10 -22.25
C LEU A 41 -5.33 -0.11 -20.78
N ALA A 42 -6.34 -0.36 -19.94
CA ALA A 42 -6.12 -0.69 -18.53
C ALA A 42 -5.33 -2.00 -18.35
N GLY A 43 -5.65 -3.00 -19.16
CA GLY A 43 -4.91 -4.27 -19.22
C GLY A 43 -3.46 -4.07 -19.67
N GLN A 44 -3.25 -3.19 -20.65
CA GLN A 44 -1.93 -2.87 -21.18
C GLN A 44 -1.07 -2.08 -20.19
N SER A 45 -1.62 -1.05 -19.53
CA SER A 45 -0.92 -0.31 -18.47
C SER A 45 -0.48 -1.21 -17.33
N THR A 46 -1.33 -2.16 -16.93
CA THR A 46 -0.99 -3.15 -15.90
C THR A 46 0.16 -4.05 -16.35
N LYS A 47 0.12 -4.52 -17.61
CA LYS A 47 1.18 -5.36 -18.19
C LYS A 47 2.50 -4.60 -18.26
N ASN A 48 2.48 -3.36 -18.77
CA ASN A 48 3.67 -2.52 -18.90
C ASN A 48 4.32 -2.25 -17.54
N ALA A 49 3.52 -1.93 -16.51
CA ALA A 49 4.05 -1.70 -15.16
C ALA A 49 4.68 -2.97 -14.55
N VAL A 50 4.07 -4.14 -14.78
CA VAL A 50 4.62 -5.43 -14.34
C VAL A 50 5.95 -5.73 -15.03
N GLU A 51 6.05 -5.51 -16.34
CA GLU A 51 7.27 -5.77 -17.10
C GLU A 51 8.38 -4.75 -16.78
N GLN A 52 8.04 -3.46 -16.69
CA GLN A 52 8.98 -2.37 -16.47
C GLN A 52 9.58 -2.38 -15.07
N TYR A 53 8.76 -2.62 -14.04
CA TYR A 53 9.19 -2.52 -12.64
C TYR A 53 9.28 -3.89 -11.94
N GLY A 54 9.05 -4.98 -12.69
CA GLY A 54 9.08 -6.34 -12.15
C GLY A 54 7.96 -6.63 -11.14
N LEU A 55 6.85 -5.89 -11.15
CA LEU A 55 5.82 -6.00 -10.11
C LEU A 55 5.12 -7.36 -10.16
N ASP A 56 4.67 -7.85 -9.01
CA ASP A 56 3.72 -8.96 -9.01
C ASP A 56 2.35 -8.46 -9.49
N ARG A 57 1.84 -9.09 -10.55
CA ARG A 57 0.58 -8.68 -11.20
C ARG A 57 -0.62 -8.82 -10.28
N LYS A 58 -0.65 -9.85 -9.42
CA LYS A 58 -1.78 -10.09 -8.52
C LYS A 58 -1.78 -9.05 -7.40
N ALA A 59 -0.63 -8.81 -6.78
CA ALA A 59 -0.45 -7.78 -5.77
C ALA A 59 -0.81 -6.39 -6.31
N LEU A 60 -0.34 -6.03 -7.50
CA LEU A 60 -0.71 -4.77 -8.15
C LEU A 60 -2.22 -4.66 -8.38
N GLY A 61 -2.86 -5.74 -8.84
CA GLY A 61 -4.32 -5.79 -9.02
C GLY A 61 -5.08 -5.53 -7.73
N VAL A 62 -4.66 -6.14 -6.61
CA VAL A 62 -5.24 -5.94 -5.28
C VAL A 62 -5.08 -4.48 -4.86
N VAL A 63 -3.87 -3.92 -4.95
CA VAL A 63 -3.59 -2.52 -4.56
C VAL A 63 -4.40 -1.52 -5.39
N VAL A 64 -4.48 -1.73 -6.70
CA VAL A 64 -5.32 -0.91 -7.59
C VAL A 64 -6.79 -0.98 -7.17
N GLY A 65 -7.31 -2.17 -6.89
CA GLY A 65 -8.70 -2.35 -6.44
C GLY A 65 -8.99 -1.69 -5.09
N LEU A 66 -8.05 -1.77 -4.15
CA LEU A 66 -8.16 -1.14 -2.83
C LEU A 66 -8.08 0.39 -2.91
N SER A 67 -7.24 0.94 -3.78
CA SER A 67 -7.01 2.39 -3.89
C SER A 67 -8.27 3.22 -4.18
N LYS A 68 -9.33 2.59 -4.71
CA LYS A 68 -10.62 3.20 -5.03
C LYS A 68 -11.64 3.15 -3.88
N LYS A 69 -11.35 2.41 -2.82
CA LYS A 69 -12.27 2.20 -1.70
C LYS A 69 -12.05 3.23 -0.60
N GLU A 70 -13.05 3.37 0.26
CA GLU A 70 -12.95 4.18 1.48
C GLU A 70 -11.83 3.68 2.41
N PRO A 71 -11.13 4.57 3.14
CA PRO A 71 -10.02 4.20 4.02
C PRO A 71 -10.34 3.07 5.00
N ALA A 72 -11.54 3.03 5.57
CA ALA A 72 -11.98 1.98 6.48
C ALA A 72 -12.02 0.59 5.79
N GLN A 73 -12.51 0.54 4.55
CA GLN A 73 -12.55 -0.70 3.76
C GLN A 73 -11.15 -1.14 3.31
N GLN A 74 -10.28 -0.17 2.99
CA GLN A 74 -8.87 -0.44 2.69
C GLN A 74 -8.19 -1.12 3.89
N GLN A 75 -8.34 -0.52 5.09
CA GLN A 75 -7.77 -1.06 6.33
C GLN A 75 -8.33 -2.43 6.70
N ALA A 76 -9.65 -2.62 6.58
CA ALA A 76 -10.29 -3.91 6.85
C ALA A 76 -9.73 -5.02 5.94
N THR A 77 -9.56 -4.72 4.65
CA THR A 77 -9.03 -5.70 3.70
C THR A 77 -7.55 -5.99 3.95
N LEU A 78 -6.73 -4.96 4.18
CA LEU A 78 -5.30 -5.14 4.49
C LEU A 78 -5.10 -5.95 5.78
N ARG A 79 -5.90 -5.67 6.82
CA ARG A 79 -5.89 -6.45 8.06
C ARG A 79 -6.22 -7.92 7.79
N GLY A 80 -7.29 -8.19 7.04
CA GLY A 80 -7.68 -9.55 6.68
C GLY A 80 -6.58 -10.28 5.91
N VAL A 81 -5.95 -9.64 4.92
CA VAL A 81 -4.85 -10.24 4.15
C VAL A 81 -3.69 -10.67 5.06
N ILE A 82 -3.29 -9.82 6.00
CA ILE A 82 -2.18 -10.11 6.92
C ILE A 82 -2.57 -11.22 7.91
N ASP A 83 -3.71 -11.09 8.58
CA ASP A 83 -4.21 -12.05 9.58
C ASP A 83 -4.44 -13.44 8.97
N TYR A 84 -4.97 -13.51 7.75
CA TYR A 84 -5.21 -14.80 7.09
C TYR A 84 -3.91 -15.43 6.58
N ALA A 85 -2.95 -14.63 6.12
CA ALA A 85 -1.64 -15.12 5.73
C ALA A 85 -0.89 -15.71 6.94
N ASP A 86 -0.98 -15.05 8.09
CA ASP A 86 -0.41 -15.52 9.37
C ASP A 86 -1.04 -16.84 9.81
N LYS A 87 -2.38 -16.89 9.90
CA LYS A 87 -3.12 -18.09 10.32
C LYS A 87 -2.90 -19.31 9.42
N LEU A 88 -2.56 -19.09 8.15
CA LEU A 88 -2.22 -20.16 7.21
C LEU A 88 -0.73 -20.53 7.21
N GLY A 89 0.06 -19.96 8.12
CA GLY A 89 1.50 -20.23 8.25
C GLY A 89 2.33 -19.73 7.07
N MET A 90 1.82 -18.77 6.29
CA MET A 90 2.55 -18.25 5.12
C MET A 90 3.82 -17.48 5.53
N PHE A 91 3.90 -17.02 6.78
CA PHE A 91 5.09 -16.37 7.32
C PHE A 91 6.08 -17.35 7.96
N ASP A 92 5.70 -18.61 8.23
CA ASP A 92 6.56 -19.61 8.87
C ASP A 92 7.62 -20.18 7.91
N SER A 93 7.34 -20.11 6.60
CA SER A 93 8.20 -20.64 5.53
C SER A 93 8.99 -19.54 4.81
N ILE A 94 9.14 -18.37 5.43
CA ILE A 94 9.93 -17.27 4.85
C ILE A 94 11.40 -17.68 4.84
N ASP A 95 12.00 -17.62 3.65
CA ASP A 95 13.44 -17.88 3.47
C ASP A 95 14.27 -16.84 4.23
N MET A 96 15.41 -17.24 4.80
CA MET A 96 16.31 -16.33 5.53
C MET A 96 16.84 -15.15 4.68
N PHE A 97 16.80 -15.29 3.35
CA PHE A 97 17.18 -14.24 2.39
C PHE A 97 16.00 -13.42 1.87
N ASP A 98 14.78 -13.70 2.33
CA ASP A 98 13.59 -12.97 1.95
C ASP A 98 13.43 -11.69 2.80
N ASP A 99 12.95 -10.62 2.16
CA ASP A 99 12.86 -9.30 2.76
C ASP A 99 11.45 -8.94 3.27
N LEU A 100 10.51 -9.90 3.30
CA LEU A 100 9.13 -9.68 3.74
C LEU A 100 9.04 -9.23 5.20
N VAL A 101 9.69 -9.95 6.13
CA VAL A 101 9.70 -9.57 7.57
C VAL A 101 10.40 -8.22 7.79
N PRO A 102 11.61 -7.96 7.24
CA PRO A 102 12.21 -6.63 7.28
C PRO A 102 11.32 -5.53 6.68
N THR A 103 10.53 -5.84 5.65
CA THR A 103 9.60 -4.89 5.03
C THR A 103 8.42 -4.56 5.94
N LEU A 104 7.82 -5.56 6.59
CA LEU A 104 6.77 -5.35 7.60
C LEU A 104 7.31 -4.49 8.76
N LYS A 105 8.52 -4.77 9.25
CA LYS A 105 9.15 -3.99 10.31
C LYS A 105 9.33 -2.52 9.92
N ARG A 106 9.87 -2.24 8.72
CA ARG A 106 9.99 -0.87 8.19
C ARG A 106 8.65 -0.13 8.11
N ILE A 107 7.55 -0.84 7.81
CA ILE A 107 6.20 -0.25 7.76
C ILE A 107 5.74 0.13 9.17
N VAL A 108 5.95 -0.74 10.16
CA VAL A 108 5.64 -0.49 11.58
C VAL A 108 6.46 0.70 12.10
N ASP A 109 7.78 0.67 11.93
CA ASP A 109 8.68 1.75 12.39
C ASP A 109 8.25 3.13 11.84
N ARG A 110 7.85 3.17 10.56
CA ARG A 110 7.35 4.41 9.93
C ARG A 110 6.00 4.84 10.50
N ALA A 111 5.10 3.91 10.80
CA ALA A 111 3.79 4.21 11.37
C ALA A 111 3.96 4.77 12.79
N GLU A 112 4.75 4.11 13.64
CA GLU A 112 5.05 4.54 15.01
C GLU A 112 5.75 5.91 15.03
N ALA A 113 6.72 6.13 14.13
CA ALA A 113 7.37 7.43 13.98
C ALA A 113 6.40 8.55 13.55
N SER A 114 5.33 8.20 12.84
CA SER A 114 4.29 9.16 12.42
C SER A 114 3.30 9.45 13.55
N GLU A 115 2.98 8.46 14.39
CA GLU A 115 2.17 8.64 15.60
C GLU A 115 2.89 9.49 16.65
N GLY A 116 4.19 9.26 16.86
CA GLY A 116 5.02 10.10 17.73
C GLY A 116 5.11 11.58 17.29
N LYS A 117 4.92 11.86 15.99
CA LYS A 117 4.82 13.24 15.46
C LYS A 117 3.43 13.84 15.67
N LYS A 118 2.36 13.06 15.57
CA LYS A 118 1.00 13.51 15.91
C LYS A 118 0.86 13.82 17.40
N ALA A 119 1.49 13.01 18.28
CA ALA A 119 1.47 13.24 19.73
C ALA A 119 2.23 14.51 20.17
N LYS A 120 3.24 14.96 19.40
CA LYS A 120 3.98 16.21 19.69
C LYS A 120 3.31 17.47 19.15
N ALA A 121 2.25 17.34 18.35
CA ALA A 121 1.58 18.49 17.72
C ALA A 121 0.53 19.17 18.62
N ASP A 122 0.27 18.66 19.84
CA ASP A 122 -0.79 19.18 20.71
C ASP A 122 -0.32 19.63 22.11
N PRO A 123 0.42 20.76 22.20
CA PRO A 123 0.38 21.59 23.42
C PRO A 123 -0.22 22.99 23.18
N VAL A 124 -0.46 23.40 21.92
CA VAL A 124 -0.77 24.81 21.57
C VAL A 124 -2.26 25.08 21.38
N VAL A 125 -3.11 24.06 21.23
CA VAL A 125 -4.58 24.26 21.09
C VAL A 125 -5.27 24.42 22.44
N SER A 126 -4.66 23.96 23.54
CA SER A 126 -5.24 24.07 24.88
C SER A 126 -5.15 25.49 25.48
N SER A 127 -4.24 26.35 24.98
CA SER A 127 -4.07 27.72 25.48
C SER A 127 -4.93 28.78 24.75
N LEU A 128 -5.74 28.41 23.76
CA LEU A 128 -6.54 29.36 22.95
C LEU A 128 -8.05 29.35 23.26
N ILE A 129 -8.51 28.53 24.22
CA ILE A 129 -9.95 28.44 24.61
C ILE A 129 -10.18 28.88 26.07
N GLY A 130 -9.13 29.36 26.75
CA GLY A 130 -9.15 29.65 28.18
C GLY A 130 -9.31 31.12 28.57
N GLU A 131 -10.14 31.92 27.90
CA GLU A 131 -10.56 33.24 28.43
C GLU A 131 -11.86 33.71 27.75
N PRO A 132 -13.03 33.62 28.41
CA PRO A 132 -14.17 34.43 28.04
C PRO A 132 -14.01 35.83 28.63
N ALA A 133 -14.09 36.83 27.75
CA ALA A 133 -14.20 38.24 28.11
C ALA A 133 -15.31 38.45 29.15
N GLY A 134 -14.92 38.87 30.37
CA GLY A 134 -15.80 39.27 31.45
C GLY A 134 -15.65 40.76 31.71
N VAL A 135 -16.61 41.53 31.23
CA VAL A 135 -16.84 42.94 31.53
C VAL A 135 -17.26 43.07 33.01
N HIS A 136 -16.57 43.90 33.79
CA HIS A 136 -17.15 44.85 34.76
C HIS A 136 -16.08 45.76 35.37
#